data_AF-A0A9E5RKS7-F1
#
_entry.id   AF-A0A9E5RKS7-F1
#
_cell.length_a   1.000
_cell.length_b   1.000
_cell.length_c   1.000
_cell.angle_alpha   90.00
_cell.angle_beta   90.00
_cell.angle_gamma   90.00
#
_symmetry.space_group_name_H-M   'P 1'
#
loop_
_entity.id
_entity.type
_entity.pdbx_description
1 polymer ?
#
loop_
_entity_poly.entity_id
_entity_poly.type
_entity_poly.pdbx_seq_one_letter_code
_entity_poly.pdbx_strand_id
1 'polypeptide(L)' 'MQAKLQEQLSPVDAEVILGRLPERIRMALIERAAEIEYPVEAVIEMAIASFLDTEALGFADCKPGRGQ' A
#
# COMPACT_ATOMS: atom_id res chain seq x y z
N MET A 1 19.36 -13.29 15.69
CA MET A 1 18.76 -11.95 15.91
C MET A 1 17.27 -12.12 15.64
N GLN A 2 16.44 -12.19 16.69
CA GLN A 2 14.98 -12.25 16.51
C GLN A 2 14.52 -10.84 16.11
N ALA A 3 14.35 -10.61 14.82
CA ALA A 3 13.69 -9.41 14.33
C ALA A 3 12.23 -9.47 14.81
N LYS A 4 11.82 -8.42 15.53
CA LYS A 4 10.49 -8.28 16.11
C LYS A 4 9.42 -8.39 15.03
N LEU A 5 8.52 -9.36 15.15
CA LEU A 5 7.24 -9.47 14.44
C LEU A 5 6.23 -8.37 14.89
N GLN A 6 6.71 -7.17 15.21
CA GLN A 6 5.94 -6.15 15.95
C GLN A 6 5.66 -4.88 15.13
N GLU A 7 6.07 -4.85 13.87
CA GLU A 7 5.92 -3.69 12.97
C GLU A 7 4.96 -3.98 11.80
N GLN A 8 4.14 -5.03 11.90
CA GLN A 8 3.14 -5.35 10.87
C GLN A 8 1.75 -4.85 11.28
N LEU A 9 1.05 -4.21 10.35
CA LEU A 9 -0.34 -3.82 10.49
C LEU A 9 -1.19 -5.04 10.88
N SER A 10 -1.98 -4.91 11.95
CA SER A 10 -2.85 -6.01 12.37
C SER A 10 -4.05 -6.16 11.41
N PRO A 11 -4.63 -7.36 11.28
CA PRO A 11 -5.85 -7.56 10.47
C PRO A 11 -7.00 -6.64 10.91
N VAL A 12 -7.14 -6.41 12.21
CA VAL A 12 -8.18 -5.55 12.79
C VAL A 12 -7.97 -4.09 12.35
N ASP A 13 -6.73 -3.59 12.41
CA ASP A 13 -6.42 -2.23 11.99
C ASP A 13 -6.57 -2.07 10.47
N ALA A 14 -6.22 -3.10 9.69
CA ALA A 14 -6.44 -3.12 8.25
C ALA A 14 -7.92 -3.01 7.88
N GLU A 15 -8.81 -3.72 8.58
CA GLU A 15 -10.26 -3.59 8.38
C GLU A 15 -10.74 -2.16 8.68
N VAL A 16 -10.24 -1.54 9.76
CA VAL A 16 -10.57 -0.14 10.10
C VAL A 16 -10.12 0.79 8.99
N ILE A 17 -8.89 0.64 8.47
CA ILE A 17 -8.37 1.46 7.37
C ILE A 17 -9.21 1.28 6.11
N LEU A 18 -9.46 0.04 5.68
CA LEU A 18 -10.27 -0.28 4.50
C LEU A 18 -11.70 0.30 4.61
N GLY A 19 -12.27 0.30 5.82
CA GLY A 19 -13.57 0.88 6.10
C GLY A 19 -13.64 2.40 5.94
N ARG A 20 -12.49 3.11 5.99
CA ARG A 20 -12.40 4.56 5.80
C ARG A 20 -12.02 4.99 4.39
N LEU A 21 -11.58 4.06 3.55
CA LEU A 21 -11.18 4.34 2.17
C LEU A 21 -12.41 4.41 1.24
N PRO A 22 -12.35 5.26 0.18
CA PRO A 22 -13.30 5.19 -0.93
C PRO A 22 -13.35 3.79 -1.52
N GLU A 23 -14.55 3.37 -1.96
CA GLU A 23 -14.79 2.01 -2.46
C GLU A 23 -13.80 1.58 -3.54
N ARG A 24 -13.50 2.46 -4.50
CA ARG A 24 -12.51 2.20 -5.56
C ARG A 24 -11.13 1.80 -5.00
N ILE A 25 -10.66 2.47 -3.95
CA ILE A 25 -9.33 2.22 -3.38
C ILE A 25 -9.35 0.92 -2.56
N ARG A 26 -10.40 0.72 -1.76
CA ARG A 26 -10.59 -0.53 -1.01
C ARG A 26 -10.59 -1.75 -1.93
N MET A 27 -11.36 -1.70 -3.02
CA MET A 27 -11.43 -2.81 -3.98
C MET A 27 -10.07 -3.07 -4.63
N ALA A 28 -9.36 -2.02 -5.06
CA ALA A 28 -8.03 -2.18 -5.66
C ALA A 28 -7.03 -2.84 -4.70
N LEU A 29 -7.04 -2.51 -3.41
CA LEU A 29 -6.18 -3.14 -2.41
C LEU A 29 -6.53 -4.62 -2.21
N ILE A 30 -7.82 -4.96 -2.14
CA ILE A 30 -8.30 -6.34 -1.99
C ILE A 30 -7.98 -7.18 -3.22
N GLU A 31 -8.23 -6.64 -4.43
CA GLU A 31 -7.90 -7.30 -5.69
C GLU A 31 -6.41 -7.55 -5.80
N ARG A 32 -5.58 -6.56 -5.45
CA ARG A 32 -4.13 -6.70 -5.47
C ARG A 32 -3.64 -7.76 -4.47
N ALA A 33 -4.23 -7.79 -3.27
CA ALA A 33 -3.93 -8.81 -2.26
C ALA A 33 -4.25 -10.22 -2.76
N ALA A 34 -5.40 -10.40 -3.41
CA ALA A 34 -5.77 -11.67 -4.04
C ALA A 34 -4.83 -12.04 -5.20
N GLU A 35 -4.46 -11.09 -6.06
CA GLU A 35 -3.60 -11.31 -7.23
C GLU A 35 -2.19 -11.80 -6.84
N ILE A 36 -1.61 -11.24 -5.78
CA ILE A 36 -0.26 -11.61 -5.34
C ILE A 36 -0.25 -12.65 -4.23
N GLU A 37 -1.43 -13.14 -3.81
CA GLU A 37 -1.64 -14.12 -2.73
C GLU A 37 -1.08 -13.66 -1.37
N TYR A 38 -1.23 -12.37 -1.05
CA TYR A 38 -0.79 -11.79 0.22
C TYR A 38 -1.98 -11.37 1.08
N PRO A 39 -1.81 -11.32 2.42
CA PRO A 39 -2.84 -10.76 3.28
C PRO A 39 -3.01 -9.26 3.01
N VAL A 40 -4.24 -8.76 3.15
CA VAL A 40 -4.58 -7.38 2.77
C VAL A 40 -3.85 -6.35 3.63
N GLU A 41 -3.60 -6.67 4.91
CA GLU A 41 -2.80 -5.85 5.82
C GLU A 41 -1.37 -5.64 5.32
N ALA A 42 -0.74 -6.68 4.75
CA ALA A 42 0.60 -6.57 4.18
C ALA A 42 0.59 -5.72 2.90
N VAL A 43 -0.44 -5.83 2.07
CA VAL A 43 -0.58 -4.99 0.87
C VAL A 43 -0.78 -3.52 1.23
N ILE A 44 -1.59 -3.23 2.24
CA ILE A 44 -1.77 -1.87 2.76
C ILE A 44 -0.43 -1.31 3.26
N GLU A 45 0.29 -2.09 4.06
CA GLU A 45 1.59 -1.69 4.59
C GLU A 45 2.61 -1.45 3.47
N MET A 46 2.72 -2.36 2.51
CA MET A 46 3.59 -2.21 1.34
C MET A 46 3.23 -0.98 0.51
N ALA A 47 1.94 -0.71 0.32
CA ALA A 47 1.50 0.47 -0.41
C ALA A 47 1.89 1.77 0.30
N ILE A 48 1.73 1.83 1.63
CA ILE A 48 2.13 2.99 2.44
C ILE A 48 3.65 3.12 2.47
N ALA A 49 4.39 2.05 2.72
CA ALA A 49 5.85 2.04 2.75
C ALA A 49 6.42 2.45 1.40
N SER A 50 5.90 1.90 0.29
CA SER A 50 6.29 2.28 -1.07
C SER A 50 5.95 3.73 -1.39
N PHE A 51 4.88 4.30 -0.85
CA PHE A 51 4.56 5.71 -1.05
C PHE A 51 5.48 6.64 -0.24
N LEU A 52 5.88 6.22 0.96
CA LEU A 52 6.78 6.98 1.84
C LEU A 52 8.25 6.85 1.45
N ASP A 53 8.61 5.83 0.69
CA ASP A 53 9.95 5.66 0.15
C ASP A 53 10.27 6.81 -0.83
N THR A 54 11.21 7.67 -0.43
CA THR A 54 11.65 8.82 -1.23
C THR A 54 12.39 8.44 -2.51
N GLU A 55 12.82 7.19 -2.62
CA GLU A 55 13.43 6.63 -3.83
C GLU A 55 12.40 5.94 -4.74
N ALA A 56 11.16 5.72 -4.27
CA ALA A 56 10.10 5.21 -5.10
C ALA A 56 9.68 6.27 -6.12
N LEU A 57 9.66 5.88 -7.40
CA LEU A 57 9.32 6.75 -8.53
C LEU A 57 7.98 7.44 -8.30
N GLY A 58 8.03 8.74 -8.02
CA GLY A 58 6.85 9.57 -7.78
C GLY A 58 6.35 10.23 -9.06
N PHE A 59 5.16 10.83 -9.01
CA PHE A 59 4.60 11.61 -10.12
C PHE A 59 5.51 12.77 -10.57
N ALA A 60 6.35 13.28 -9.66
CA ALA A 60 7.37 14.29 -9.95
C ALA A 60 8.50 13.76 -10.86
N ASP A 61 8.85 12.47 -10.77
CA ASP A 61 9.87 11.83 -11.60
C ASP A 61 9.36 11.54 -13.02
N CYS A 62 8.05 11.39 -13.18
CA CYS A 62 7.42 11.16 -14.49
C CYS A 62 7.49 12.37 -15.44
N LYS A 63 7.86 13.58 -14.96
CA LYS A 63 7.89 14.84 -15.74
C LYS A 63 6.78 14.94 -16.82
N PRO A 64 5.49 14.83 -16.46
CA PRO A 64 4.42 14.96 -17.44
C PRO A 64 4.44 16.39 -18.02
N GLY A 65 4.85 16.54 -19.28
CA GLY A 65 4.92 17.84 -19.96
C GLY A 65 6.24 18.18 -20.68
N ARG A 66 7.28 17.33 -20.66
CA ARG A 66 8.42 17.48 -21.57
C ARG A 66 8.07 16.99 -22.99
N GLY A 67 7.24 17.76 -23.68
CA GLY A 67 6.83 17.47 -25.05
C GLY A 67 6.05 18.61 -25.72
N GLN A 68 6.08 19.83 -25.17
CA GLN A 68 5.64 21.05 -25.85
C GLN A 68 6.83 21.97 -26.05
#